data_AF-D5T349-F1
#
_entry.id   AF-D5T349-F1
#
_cell.length_a   1.000
_cell.length_b   1.000
_cell.length_c   1.000
_cell.angle_alpha   90.00
_cell.angle_beta   90.00
_cell.angle_gamma   90.00
#
_symmetry.space_group_name_H-M   'P 1'
#
loop_
_entity.id
_entity.type
_entity.pdbx_description
1 polymer ?
#
loop_
_entity_poly.entity_id
_entity_poly.type
_entity_poly.pdbx_seq_one_letter_code
_entity_poly.pdbx_strand_id
1 'polypeptide(L)'
;MKQGKSAQIKKMRQVQRKQKLISKHKLPEFSYNDFAGFLRARFYLTHIDKYSQETFEVASFFLDDVIAMMVNHNFTQFTSNERATVKLNEVMQATLVNSDDRDWRYFVLLIPVLYDMQQFLLKEGNVNARFVVQTSNFDINFWRMIVRTVLAINFFKWQGKDVAELMKNSNAIDELQFKFLLENEQDDDFNLSIIEETFRGTKIKIKALTENTDVVQSVELKPEILDQEMLISDTYLHQFKNASVKGVVSDNVINMLSAFHKGIAETYHVTHDSWDAGTLNHFAMAHLLDYWEPSWDSLDGIGGEVKSYLTFLSQKGALKGLGDILKGTANIDRYIDIVALNHLLSQLDLEKISKLA
;
A
#
# COMPACT_ATOMS: atom_id res chain seq x y z
N MET A 1 -42.12 30.98 33.17
CA MET A 1 -41.49 29.80 32.54
C MET A 1 -41.69 29.73 31.00
N LYS A 2 -41.28 30.77 30.24
CA LYS A 2 -41.39 30.78 28.76
C LYS A 2 -40.06 30.58 28.00
N GLN A 3 -38.92 30.62 28.70
CA GLN A 3 -37.59 30.53 28.06
C GLN A 3 -37.10 29.08 27.79
N GLY A 4 -37.59 28.06 28.50
CA GLY A 4 -37.19 26.66 28.27
C GLY A 4 -37.74 26.06 26.98
N LYS A 5 -38.98 26.44 26.59
CA LYS A 5 -39.64 25.90 25.38
C LYS A 5 -39.02 26.44 24.09
N SER A 6 -38.59 27.70 24.05
CA SER A 6 -37.95 28.29 22.87
C SER A 6 -36.58 27.66 22.58
N ALA A 7 -35.79 27.36 23.62
CA ALA A 7 -34.52 26.66 23.49
C ALA A 7 -34.69 25.22 22.97
N GLN A 8 -35.69 24.50 23.48
CA GLN A 8 -36.04 23.15 22.99
C GLN A 8 -36.52 23.17 21.53
N ILE A 9 -37.35 24.14 21.14
CA ILE A 9 -37.80 24.30 19.74
C ILE A 9 -36.64 24.65 18.81
N LYS A 10 -35.68 25.48 19.26
CA LYS A 10 -34.48 25.83 18.49
C LYS A 10 -33.56 24.62 18.29
N LYS A 11 -33.40 23.79 19.34
CA LYS A 11 -32.65 22.52 19.31
C LYS A 11 -33.34 21.49 18.40
N MET A 12 -34.67 21.34 18.49
CA MET A 12 -35.46 20.49 17.59
C MET A 12 -35.39 20.96 16.13
N ARG A 13 -35.47 22.27 15.87
CA ARG A 13 -35.30 22.82 14.51
C ARG A 13 -33.89 22.60 13.96
N GLN A 14 -32.85 22.64 14.80
CA GLN A 14 -31.49 22.29 14.40
C GLN A 14 -31.34 20.80 14.09
N VAL A 15 -31.94 19.91 14.90
CA VAL A 15 -31.96 18.46 14.65
C VAL A 15 -32.77 18.14 13.40
N GLN A 16 -33.93 18.76 13.19
CA GLN A 16 -34.73 18.60 11.97
C GLN A 16 -34.07 19.22 10.73
N ARG A 17 -33.30 20.31 10.86
CA ARG A 17 -32.46 20.84 9.76
C ARG A 17 -31.31 19.90 9.43
N LYS A 18 -30.69 19.26 10.42
CA LYS A 18 -29.68 18.21 10.20
C LYS A 18 -30.30 16.97 9.53
N GLN A 19 -31.51 16.57 9.92
CA GLN A 19 -32.24 15.45 9.30
C GLN A 19 -32.81 15.77 7.89
N LYS A 20 -32.97 17.05 7.51
CA LYS A 20 -33.48 17.47 6.19
C LYS A 20 -32.39 17.77 5.15
N LEU A 21 -31.12 17.64 5.49
CA LEU A 21 -30.00 17.67 4.52
C LEU A 21 -29.71 16.26 3.97
N ILE A 22 -30.77 15.50 3.63
CA ILE A 22 -30.63 14.37 2.73
C ILE A 22 -30.60 14.99 1.34
N SER A 23 -29.46 14.91 0.65
CA SER A 23 -29.31 15.47 -0.70
C SER A 23 -30.45 14.98 -1.60
N LYS A 24 -31.09 15.89 -2.34
CA LYS A 24 -32.08 15.51 -3.36
C LYS A 24 -31.48 14.66 -4.48
N HIS A 25 -30.16 14.69 -4.62
CA HIS A 25 -29.41 13.82 -5.52
C HIS A 25 -28.96 12.58 -4.76
N LYS A 26 -29.57 11.44 -5.06
CA LYS A 26 -29.05 10.12 -4.67
C LYS A 26 -27.67 9.97 -5.31
N LEU A 27 -26.65 9.71 -4.50
CA LEU A 27 -25.31 9.43 -5.00
C LEU A 27 -25.34 8.07 -5.73
N PRO A 28 -24.50 7.86 -6.74
CA PRO A 28 -24.34 6.53 -7.32
C PRO A 28 -23.90 5.54 -6.23
N GLU A 29 -24.02 4.25 -6.51
CA GLU A 29 -23.47 3.23 -5.62
C GLU A 29 -21.96 3.46 -5.42
N PHE A 30 -21.48 3.21 -4.21
CA PHE A 30 -20.07 3.41 -3.90
C PHE A 30 -19.24 2.28 -4.49
N SER A 31 -18.30 2.64 -5.36
CA SER A 31 -17.26 1.75 -5.88
C SER A 31 -15.94 2.18 -5.27
N TYR A 32 -15.33 1.31 -4.45
CA TYR A 32 -14.03 1.58 -3.84
C TYR A 32 -12.97 1.79 -4.92
N ASN A 33 -12.95 0.93 -5.95
CA ASN A 33 -11.95 0.99 -7.01
C ASN A 33 -12.04 2.28 -7.81
N ASP A 34 -13.24 2.76 -8.14
CA ASP A 34 -13.39 4.03 -8.86
C ASP A 34 -12.99 5.22 -7.98
N PHE A 35 -13.33 5.16 -6.69
CA PHE A 35 -13.00 6.21 -5.73
C PHE A 35 -11.48 6.30 -5.47
N ALA A 36 -10.85 5.16 -5.18
CA ALA A 36 -9.41 5.07 -4.95
C ALA A 36 -8.64 5.41 -6.23
N GLY A 37 -9.03 4.82 -7.37
CA GLY A 37 -8.42 5.08 -8.67
C GLY A 37 -8.49 6.55 -9.08
N PHE A 38 -9.62 7.22 -8.80
CA PHE A 38 -9.74 8.67 -9.00
C PHE A 38 -8.71 9.44 -8.17
N LEU A 39 -8.61 9.17 -6.86
CA LEU A 39 -7.69 9.88 -5.99
C LEU A 39 -6.23 9.60 -6.34
N ARG A 40 -5.87 8.35 -6.67
CA ARG A 40 -4.52 7.98 -7.16
C ARG A 40 -4.15 8.76 -8.41
N ALA A 41 -5.00 8.72 -9.43
CA ALA A 41 -4.74 9.42 -10.69
C ALA A 41 -4.57 10.94 -10.47
N ARG A 42 -5.40 11.52 -9.60
CA ARG A 42 -5.31 12.94 -9.24
C ARG A 42 -4.02 13.27 -8.49
N PHE A 43 -3.60 12.42 -7.56
CA PHE A 43 -2.35 12.60 -6.83
C PHE A 43 -1.15 12.51 -7.77
N TYR A 44 -1.09 11.46 -8.61
CA TYR A 44 -0.07 11.28 -9.65
C TYR A 44 0.06 12.52 -10.52
N LEU A 45 -1.04 12.97 -11.15
CA LEU A 45 -1.04 14.12 -12.06
C LEU A 45 -0.63 15.44 -11.39
N THR A 46 -0.66 15.53 -10.06
CA THR A 46 -0.35 16.77 -9.33
C THR A 46 0.97 16.73 -8.56
N HIS A 47 1.57 15.55 -8.37
CA HIS A 47 2.76 15.39 -7.52
C HIS A 47 3.90 14.58 -8.15
N ILE A 48 3.70 13.92 -9.30
CA ILE A 48 4.75 13.08 -9.93
C ILE A 48 6.04 13.86 -10.18
N ASP A 49 5.95 15.10 -10.66
CA ASP A 49 7.12 15.94 -10.96
C ASP A 49 7.64 16.73 -9.73
N LYS A 50 6.97 16.60 -8.58
CA LYS A 50 7.33 17.36 -7.36
C LYS A 50 8.41 16.67 -6.54
N TYR A 51 8.45 15.34 -6.58
CA TYR A 51 9.33 14.53 -5.73
C TYR A 51 10.31 13.74 -6.58
N SER A 52 11.37 13.24 -5.93
CA SER A 52 12.10 12.12 -6.52
C SER A 52 11.18 10.92 -6.71
N GLN A 53 11.58 10.04 -7.61
CA GLN A 53 10.82 8.84 -7.92
C GLN A 53 10.61 7.96 -6.67
N GLU A 54 11.63 7.80 -5.85
CA GLU A 54 11.58 7.00 -4.62
C GLU A 54 10.59 7.58 -3.61
N THR A 55 10.63 8.90 -3.38
CA THR A 55 9.73 9.58 -2.46
C THR A 55 8.29 9.57 -2.99
N PHE A 56 8.11 9.69 -4.31
CA PHE A 56 6.78 9.61 -4.93
C PHE A 56 6.15 8.22 -4.76
N GLU A 57 6.87 7.14 -5.05
CA GLU A 57 6.33 5.78 -4.94
C GLU A 57 5.98 5.44 -3.48
N VAL A 58 6.84 5.81 -2.53
CA VAL A 58 6.56 5.69 -1.09
C VAL A 58 5.28 6.46 -0.72
N ALA A 59 5.11 7.67 -1.25
CA ALA A 59 3.89 8.45 -1.05
C ALA A 59 2.65 7.82 -1.69
N SER A 60 2.76 7.21 -2.86
CA SER A 60 1.64 6.53 -3.54
C SER A 60 1.13 5.36 -2.72
N PHE A 61 2.05 4.51 -2.23
CA PHE A 61 1.72 3.40 -1.32
C PHE A 61 1.02 3.88 -0.06
N PHE A 62 1.53 4.95 0.56
CA PHE A 62 0.93 5.49 1.76
C PHE A 62 -0.45 6.11 1.49
N LEU A 63 -0.63 6.79 0.34
CA LEU A 63 -1.92 7.32 -0.07
C LEU A 63 -2.98 6.21 -0.17
N ASP A 64 -2.61 5.06 -0.71
CA ASP A 64 -3.49 3.91 -0.81
C ASP A 64 -3.97 3.38 0.52
N ASP A 65 -3.04 3.21 1.46
CA ASP A 65 -3.39 2.78 2.79
C ASP A 65 -4.20 3.87 3.54
N VAL A 66 -3.95 5.16 3.27
CA VAL A 66 -4.77 6.26 3.77
C VAL A 66 -6.18 6.18 3.20
N ILE A 67 -6.37 5.99 1.89
CA ILE A 67 -7.69 5.88 1.25
C ILE A 67 -8.46 4.68 1.82
N ALA A 68 -7.79 3.53 1.94
CA ALA A 68 -8.38 2.33 2.54
C ALA A 68 -8.84 2.62 3.98
N MET A 69 -7.98 3.27 4.78
CA MET A 69 -8.29 3.63 6.17
C MET A 69 -9.42 4.66 6.27
N MET A 70 -9.48 5.65 5.36
CA MET A 70 -10.57 6.63 5.26
C MET A 70 -11.91 5.93 5.07
N VAL A 71 -11.97 5.00 4.11
CA VAL A 71 -13.19 4.26 3.79
C VAL A 71 -13.56 3.33 4.94
N ASN A 72 -12.61 2.58 5.48
CA ASN A 72 -12.84 1.64 6.59
C ASN A 72 -13.39 2.33 7.83
N HIS A 73 -12.78 3.44 8.26
CA HIS A 73 -13.25 4.20 9.43
C HIS A 73 -14.65 4.83 9.23
N ASN A 74 -15.07 5.03 7.99
CA ASN A 74 -16.31 5.75 7.65
C ASN A 74 -17.23 4.92 6.74
N PHE A 75 -17.13 3.59 6.79
CA PHE A 75 -17.73 2.68 5.81
C PHE A 75 -19.24 2.90 5.61
N THR A 76 -19.97 3.03 6.71
CA THR A 76 -21.42 3.27 6.68
C THR A 76 -21.78 4.58 5.97
N GLN A 77 -20.96 5.62 6.11
CA GLN A 77 -21.20 6.91 5.46
C GLN A 77 -20.91 6.81 3.96
N PHE A 78 -19.75 6.26 3.58
CA PHE A 78 -19.36 6.08 2.18
C PHE A 78 -20.36 5.25 1.36
N THR A 79 -20.97 4.23 1.99
CA THR A 79 -21.97 3.34 1.37
C THR A 79 -23.41 3.86 1.45
N SER A 80 -23.62 5.02 2.08
CA SER A 80 -24.91 5.68 2.18
C SER A 80 -25.01 6.90 1.25
N ASN A 81 -26.12 7.64 1.33
CA ASN A 81 -26.27 8.95 0.69
C ASN A 81 -25.71 10.10 1.54
N GLU A 82 -25.06 9.81 2.67
CA GLU A 82 -24.46 10.83 3.53
C GLU A 82 -23.03 11.14 3.09
N ARG A 83 -22.61 12.39 3.30
CA ARG A 83 -21.22 12.80 3.08
C ARG A 83 -20.39 12.43 4.31
N ALA A 84 -19.41 11.56 4.15
CA ALA A 84 -18.50 11.13 5.20
C ALA A 84 -17.67 12.30 5.75
N THR A 85 -17.55 12.42 7.07
CA THR A 85 -16.66 13.41 7.70
C THR A 85 -15.40 12.71 8.16
N VAL A 86 -14.34 12.82 7.35
CA VAL A 86 -13.08 12.12 7.57
C VAL A 86 -12.18 12.95 8.47
N LYS A 87 -11.86 12.43 9.65
CA LYS A 87 -10.85 13.03 10.53
C LYS A 87 -9.44 12.65 10.06
N LEU A 88 -8.85 13.49 9.23
CA LEU A 88 -7.70 13.09 8.42
C LEU A 88 -6.44 12.80 9.24
N ASN A 89 -6.15 13.55 10.30
CA ASN A 89 -4.98 13.28 11.14
C ASN A 89 -5.09 11.92 11.84
N GLU A 90 -6.29 11.57 12.34
CA GLU A 90 -6.53 10.26 12.97
C GLU A 90 -6.35 9.12 11.95
N VAL A 91 -6.85 9.31 10.73
CA VAL A 91 -6.68 8.35 9.63
C VAL A 91 -5.20 8.19 9.28
N MET A 92 -4.48 9.26 8.97
CA MET A 92 -3.07 9.19 8.56
C MET A 92 -2.18 8.60 9.67
N GLN A 93 -2.44 8.94 10.94
CA GLN A 93 -1.74 8.31 12.07
C GLN A 93 -2.03 6.81 12.15
N ALA A 94 -3.32 6.42 12.06
CA ALA A 94 -3.70 5.02 12.04
C ALA A 94 -3.07 4.27 10.86
N THR A 95 -2.94 4.90 9.71
CA THR A 95 -2.25 4.34 8.54
C THR A 95 -0.77 4.11 8.83
N LEU A 96 -0.04 5.09 9.39
CA LEU A 96 1.37 4.91 9.75
C LEU A 96 1.57 3.77 10.76
N VAL A 97 0.73 3.71 11.80
CA VAL A 97 0.82 2.70 12.86
C VAL A 97 0.51 1.29 12.36
N ASN A 98 -0.41 1.17 11.41
CA ASN A 98 -0.88 -0.10 10.85
C ASN A 98 -0.27 -0.43 9.48
N SER A 99 0.70 0.37 8.99
CA SER A 99 1.35 0.13 7.70
C SER A 99 1.91 -1.28 7.65
N ASP A 100 1.73 -1.93 6.51
CA ASP A 100 2.28 -3.26 6.25
C ASP A 100 3.73 -3.24 5.76
N ASP A 101 4.29 -2.05 5.53
CA ASP A 101 5.70 -1.86 5.18
C ASP A 101 6.61 -2.12 6.37
N ARG A 102 7.83 -2.58 6.07
CA ARG A 102 8.73 -3.21 7.03
C ARG A 102 10.17 -2.73 6.92
N ASP A 103 10.45 -1.66 6.16
CA ASP A 103 11.74 -0.98 6.13
C ASP A 103 11.60 0.40 6.78
N TRP A 104 12.58 0.80 7.60
CA TRP A 104 12.54 2.08 8.30
C TRP A 104 12.61 3.27 7.33
N ARG A 105 13.28 3.10 6.19
CA ARG A 105 13.50 4.13 5.17
C ARG A 105 12.18 4.61 4.57
N TYR A 106 11.20 3.72 4.46
CA TYR A 106 9.83 4.05 4.04
C TYR A 106 9.26 5.19 4.88
N PHE A 107 9.33 5.08 6.20
CA PHE A 107 8.72 6.06 7.09
C PHE A 107 9.46 7.40 7.09
N VAL A 108 10.77 7.39 6.89
CA VAL A 108 11.57 8.62 6.77
C VAL A 108 11.26 9.34 5.47
N LEU A 109 11.20 8.62 4.35
CA LEU A 109 10.86 9.20 3.04
C LEU A 109 9.43 9.75 2.98
N LEU A 110 8.52 9.32 3.87
CA LEU A 110 7.17 9.86 3.95
C LEU A 110 7.11 11.28 4.53
N ILE A 111 8.05 11.65 5.40
CA ILE A 111 8.00 12.93 6.14
C ILE A 111 7.79 14.15 5.25
N PRO A 112 8.56 14.37 4.16
CA PRO A 112 8.37 15.53 3.29
C PRO A 112 7.01 15.54 2.59
N VAL A 113 6.34 14.40 2.44
CA VAL A 113 5.08 14.30 1.67
C VAL A 113 3.82 14.44 2.54
N LEU A 114 3.92 14.26 3.87
CA LEU A 114 2.75 14.24 4.76
C LEU A 114 1.93 15.53 4.68
N TYR A 115 2.60 16.69 4.58
CA TYR A 115 1.92 17.98 4.44
C TYR A 115 1.09 18.04 3.17
N ASP A 116 1.72 17.75 2.04
CA ASP A 116 1.07 17.84 0.74
C ASP A 116 -0.03 16.80 0.58
N MET A 117 0.13 15.61 1.15
CA MET A 117 -0.93 14.61 1.19
C MET A 117 -2.14 15.11 2.01
N GLN A 118 -1.90 15.74 3.16
CA GLN A 118 -2.97 16.34 3.95
C GLN A 118 -3.70 17.44 3.16
N GLN A 119 -2.96 18.31 2.48
CA GLN A 119 -3.52 19.39 1.66
C GLN A 119 -4.26 18.86 0.43
N PHE A 120 -3.73 17.83 -0.22
CA PHE A 120 -4.35 17.15 -1.35
C PHE A 120 -5.72 16.60 -0.96
N LEU A 121 -5.80 15.79 0.10
CA LEU A 121 -7.05 15.19 0.56
C LEU A 121 -8.03 16.24 1.08
N LEU A 122 -7.55 17.32 1.70
CA LEU A 122 -8.40 18.45 2.10
C LEU A 122 -9.03 19.13 0.88
N LYS A 123 -8.26 19.38 -0.18
CA LYS A 123 -8.75 19.98 -1.43
C LYS A 123 -9.76 19.07 -2.13
N GLU A 124 -9.42 17.79 -2.31
CA GLU A 124 -10.30 16.80 -2.94
C GLU A 124 -11.58 16.61 -2.10
N GLY A 125 -11.46 16.57 -0.78
CA GLY A 125 -12.59 16.48 0.14
C GLY A 125 -13.53 17.68 0.08
N ASN A 126 -13.09 18.87 -0.34
CA ASN A 126 -13.97 20.03 -0.48
C ASN A 126 -14.91 19.91 -1.69
N VAL A 127 -14.43 19.33 -2.78
CA VAL A 127 -15.17 19.20 -4.05
C VAL A 127 -15.86 17.84 -4.21
N ASN A 128 -15.46 16.83 -3.44
CA ASN A 128 -16.03 15.49 -3.53
C ASN A 128 -17.39 15.39 -2.83
N ALA A 129 -18.37 14.74 -3.48
CA ALA A 129 -19.71 14.59 -2.93
C ALA A 129 -19.80 13.55 -1.79
N ARG A 130 -18.84 12.62 -1.69
CA ARG A 130 -18.85 11.50 -0.73
C ARG A 130 -18.14 11.78 0.57
N PHE A 131 -17.14 12.66 0.58
CA PHE A 131 -16.41 12.95 1.80
C PHE A 131 -16.10 14.44 1.95
N VAL A 132 -15.83 14.85 3.18
CA VAL A 132 -15.21 16.11 3.54
C VAL A 132 -14.17 15.81 4.60
N VAL A 133 -13.09 16.58 4.62
CA VAL A 133 -12.00 16.41 5.58
C VAL A 133 -12.18 17.35 6.76
N GLN A 134 -12.06 16.79 7.97
CA GLN A 134 -11.79 17.52 9.20
C GLN A 134 -10.33 17.26 9.59
N THR A 135 -9.54 18.32 9.74
CA THR A 135 -8.10 18.22 10.03
C THR A 135 -7.68 19.40 10.91
N SER A 136 -6.60 19.23 11.67
CA SER A 136 -5.97 20.33 12.41
C SER A 136 -4.90 21.01 11.54
N ASN A 137 -4.32 22.10 12.05
CA ASN A 137 -3.11 22.65 11.45
C ASN A 137 -2.03 21.56 11.38
N PHE A 138 -1.30 21.55 10.27
CA PHE A 138 -0.17 20.65 10.09
C PHE A 138 0.99 21.16 10.95
N ASP A 139 1.59 20.24 11.71
CA ASP A 139 2.79 20.48 12.50
C ASP A 139 3.79 19.37 12.16
N ILE A 140 4.91 19.75 11.56
CA ILE A 140 5.91 18.81 11.10
C ILE A 140 6.58 18.08 12.26
N ASN A 141 6.77 18.74 13.41
CA ASN A 141 7.42 18.14 14.58
C ASN A 141 6.51 17.11 15.24
N PHE A 142 5.20 17.36 15.22
CA PHE A 142 4.22 16.36 15.60
C PHE A 142 4.31 15.10 14.71
N TRP A 143 4.39 15.25 13.37
CA TRP A 143 4.48 14.10 12.47
C TRP A 143 5.83 13.37 12.57
N ARG A 144 6.94 14.10 12.73
CA ARG A 144 8.27 13.54 13.02
C ARG A 144 8.27 12.74 14.31
N MET A 145 7.62 13.24 15.37
CA MET A 145 7.38 12.48 16.60
C MET A 145 6.61 11.18 16.33
N ILE A 146 5.48 11.23 15.63
CA ILE A 146 4.69 10.03 15.29
C ILE A 146 5.54 9.00 14.53
N VAL A 147 6.32 9.44 13.53
CA VAL A 147 7.19 8.53 12.76
C VAL A 147 8.30 7.95 13.63
N ARG A 148 8.96 8.73 14.50
CA ARG A 148 9.92 8.19 15.49
C ARG A 148 9.27 7.12 16.36
N THR A 149 8.05 7.35 16.84
CA THR A 149 7.29 6.36 17.63
C THR A 149 7.04 5.09 16.83
N VAL A 150 6.61 5.21 15.58
CA VAL A 150 6.37 4.06 14.69
C VAL A 150 7.66 3.28 14.45
N LEU A 151 8.78 3.95 14.18
CA LEU A 151 10.09 3.31 14.03
C LEU A 151 10.48 2.53 15.29
N ALA A 152 10.36 3.15 16.47
CA ALA A 152 10.70 2.51 17.73
C ALA A 152 9.83 1.26 18.00
N ILE A 153 8.52 1.36 17.75
CA ILE A 153 7.60 0.22 17.84
C ILE A 153 8.01 -0.88 16.87
N ASN A 154 8.31 -0.53 15.62
CA ASN A 154 8.64 -1.49 14.56
C ASN A 154 9.94 -2.24 14.86
N PHE A 155 10.96 -1.57 15.41
CA PHE A 155 12.17 -2.22 15.88
C PHE A 155 11.87 -3.40 16.81
N PHE A 156 11.04 -3.19 17.83
CA PHE A 156 10.66 -4.26 18.76
C PHE A 156 9.76 -5.32 18.12
N LYS A 157 8.82 -4.94 17.25
CA LYS A 157 7.99 -5.88 16.49
C LYS A 157 8.85 -6.83 15.66
N TRP A 158 9.86 -6.32 14.95
CA TRP A 158 10.70 -7.13 14.06
C TRP A 158 11.62 -8.08 14.82
N GLN A 159 11.99 -7.71 16.05
CA GLN A 159 12.65 -8.61 17.00
C GLN A 159 11.72 -9.68 17.59
N GLY A 160 10.42 -9.66 17.28
CA GLY A 160 9.44 -10.63 17.79
C GLY A 160 9.01 -10.38 19.23
N LYS A 161 9.19 -9.16 19.75
CA LYS A 161 8.76 -8.81 21.11
C LYS A 161 7.30 -8.37 21.13
N ASP A 162 6.62 -8.66 22.24
CA ASP A 162 5.27 -8.15 22.48
C ASP A 162 5.31 -6.66 22.83
N VAL A 163 4.87 -5.83 21.88
CA VAL A 163 4.81 -4.37 22.05
C VAL A 163 3.81 -3.96 23.13
N ALA A 164 2.69 -4.69 23.27
CA ALA A 164 1.67 -4.36 24.27
C ALA A 164 2.21 -4.59 25.70
N GLU A 165 3.08 -5.58 25.88
CA GLU A 165 3.79 -5.78 27.15
C GLU A 165 4.86 -4.70 27.38
N LEU A 166 5.64 -4.36 26.35
CA LEU A 166 6.67 -3.32 26.43
C LEU A 166 6.07 -1.96 26.82
N MET A 167 4.96 -1.55 26.20
CA MET A 167 4.27 -0.29 26.53
C MET A 167 3.75 -0.22 27.96
N LYS A 168 3.50 -1.37 28.61
CA LYS A 168 2.99 -1.41 30.00
C LYS A 168 4.10 -1.36 31.03
N ASN A 169 5.28 -1.93 30.70
CA ASN A 169 6.29 -2.28 31.69
C ASN A 169 7.64 -1.58 31.48
N SER A 170 7.80 -0.77 30.43
CA SER A 170 9.11 -0.22 30.05
C SER A 170 9.01 1.16 29.39
N ASN A 171 10.04 1.99 29.60
CA ASN A 171 10.25 3.26 28.88
C ASN A 171 11.09 3.07 27.60
N ALA A 172 11.39 1.82 27.21
CA ALA A 172 12.31 1.52 26.10
C ALA A 172 11.87 2.12 24.75
N ILE A 173 10.56 2.26 24.53
CA ILE A 173 10.02 2.89 23.32
C ILE A 173 10.35 4.39 23.31
N ASP A 174 10.20 5.07 24.43
CA ASP A 174 10.50 6.51 24.53
C ASP A 174 12.01 6.74 24.44
N GLU A 175 12.82 5.94 25.14
CA GLU A 175 14.28 6.00 25.04
C GLU A 175 14.78 5.83 23.60
N LEU A 176 14.18 4.91 22.85
CA LEU A 176 14.56 4.68 21.46
C LEU A 176 14.11 5.82 20.54
N GLN A 177 12.92 6.37 20.76
CA GLN A 177 12.46 7.57 20.04
C GLN A 177 13.40 8.75 20.24
N PHE A 178 13.85 9.00 21.47
CA PHE A 178 14.82 10.07 21.75
C PHE A 178 16.16 9.82 21.07
N LYS A 179 16.64 8.57 21.01
CA LYS A 179 17.87 8.23 20.29
C LYS A 179 17.79 8.50 18.78
N PHE A 180 16.60 8.36 18.19
CA PHE A 180 16.37 8.65 16.78
C PHE A 180 16.30 10.14 16.46
N LEU A 181 16.25 11.01 17.48
CA LEU A 181 16.34 12.44 17.30
C LEU A 181 17.80 12.85 17.09
N LEU A 182 18.03 13.70 16.10
CA LEU A 182 19.27 14.47 15.99
C LEU A 182 19.10 15.73 16.84
N GLU A 183 19.84 15.81 17.95
CA GLU A 183 19.83 17.02 18.77
C GLU A 183 20.52 18.16 18.00
N ASN A 184 19.72 18.97 17.31
CA ASN A 184 20.12 20.25 16.76
C ASN A 184 19.20 21.36 17.29
N GLU A 185 19.67 22.60 17.32
CA GLU A 185 18.94 23.71 17.95
C GLU A 185 17.76 24.25 17.11
N GLN A 186 17.49 23.69 15.92
CA GLN A 186 16.59 24.32 14.94
C GLN A 186 15.39 23.44 14.53
N ASP A 187 15.52 22.11 14.50
CA ASP A 187 14.45 21.19 14.09
C ASP A 187 14.60 19.79 14.71
N ASP A 188 13.47 19.08 14.86
CA ASP A 188 13.43 17.69 15.33
C ASP A 188 13.84 16.71 14.21
N ASP A 189 15.07 16.83 13.72
CA ASP A 189 15.59 15.98 12.65
C ASP A 189 15.85 14.54 13.06
N PHE A 190 15.83 13.63 12.09
CA PHE A 190 16.15 12.24 12.31
C PHE A 190 17.67 12.03 12.33
N ASN A 191 18.16 11.35 13.35
CA ASN A 191 19.53 10.84 13.35
C ASN A 191 19.59 9.55 12.51
N LEU A 192 19.70 9.71 11.20
CA LEU A 192 19.68 8.58 10.25
C LEU A 192 20.80 7.57 10.51
N SER A 193 21.98 8.03 10.97
CA SER A 193 23.09 7.16 11.33
C SER A 193 22.74 6.24 12.49
N ILE A 194 22.12 6.77 13.56
CA ILE A 194 21.67 5.95 14.70
C ILE A 194 20.53 5.02 14.29
N ILE A 195 19.60 5.48 13.44
CA ILE A 195 18.51 4.64 12.94
C ILE A 195 19.09 3.45 12.17
N GLU A 196 19.95 3.69 11.18
CA GLU A 196 20.55 2.61 10.38
C GLU A 196 21.38 1.65 11.23
N GLU A 197 22.16 2.15 12.19
CA GLU A 197 22.89 1.29 13.13
C GLU A 197 21.94 0.45 13.99
N THR A 198 20.86 1.03 14.49
CA THR A 198 19.86 0.34 15.32
C THR A 198 19.19 -0.79 14.56
N PHE A 199 18.80 -0.56 13.31
CA PHE A 199 18.14 -1.56 12.48
C PHE A 199 19.13 -2.55 11.82
N ARG A 200 20.44 -2.32 11.91
CA ARG A 200 21.48 -3.19 11.34
C ARG A 200 21.31 -4.64 11.80
N GLY A 201 21.25 -5.55 10.82
CA GLY A 201 21.09 -6.99 11.08
C GLY A 201 19.68 -7.41 11.51
N THR A 202 18.73 -6.47 11.65
CA THR A 202 17.32 -6.80 11.82
C THR A 202 16.77 -7.27 10.48
N LYS A 203 16.16 -8.45 10.45
CA LYS A 203 15.49 -8.94 9.25
C LYS A 203 14.07 -8.41 9.20
N ILE A 204 13.75 -7.76 8.09
CA ILE A 204 12.41 -7.33 7.72
C ILE A 204 11.51 -8.57 7.63
N LYS A 205 10.47 -8.63 8.47
CA LYS A 205 9.49 -9.72 8.48
C LYS A 205 8.19 -9.28 7.81
N ILE A 206 8.01 -9.71 6.57
CA ILE A 206 6.77 -9.49 5.81
C ILE A 206 5.77 -10.59 6.19
N LYS A 207 4.48 -10.24 6.22
CA LYS A 207 3.41 -11.22 6.45
C LYS A 207 3.40 -12.21 5.29
N ALA A 208 3.61 -13.49 5.59
CA ALA A 208 3.61 -14.54 4.58
C ALA A 208 2.23 -14.67 3.89
N LEU A 209 2.24 -15.09 2.63
CA LEU A 209 1.05 -15.55 1.94
C LEU A 209 0.54 -16.85 2.57
N THR A 210 -0.72 -17.18 2.31
CA THR A 210 -1.28 -18.44 2.82
C THR A 210 -0.51 -19.61 2.21
N GLU A 211 0.18 -20.36 3.06
CA GLU A 211 0.89 -21.59 2.70
C GLU A 211 -0.14 -22.67 2.37
N ASN A 212 -0.47 -22.84 1.09
CA ASN A 212 -0.90 -24.15 0.62
C ASN A 212 0.38 -24.98 0.46
N THR A 213 0.55 -25.97 1.33
CA THR A 213 1.75 -26.81 1.40
C THR A 213 1.93 -27.71 0.18
N ASP A 214 0.90 -27.86 -0.63
CA ASP A 214 0.93 -28.68 -1.84
C ASP A 214 1.33 -27.79 -3.03
N VAL A 215 2.64 -27.68 -3.27
CA VAL A 215 3.19 -27.10 -4.51
C VAL A 215 3.18 -28.18 -5.57
N VAL A 216 2.63 -27.88 -6.75
CA VAL A 216 2.70 -28.82 -7.88
C VAL A 216 4.14 -28.89 -8.35
N GLN A 217 4.74 -30.07 -8.26
CA GLN A 217 6.04 -30.36 -8.84
C GLN A 217 5.90 -31.51 -9.84
N SER A 218 6.62 -31.40 -10.95
CA SER A 218 6.63 -32.43 -11.98
C SER A 218 8.06 -32.86 -12.33
N VAL A 219 8.19 -33.86 -13.21
CA VAL A 219 9.50 -34.24 -13.74
C VAL A 219 10.03 -33.09 -14.58
N GLU A 220 11.34 -32.86 -14.52
CA GLU A 220 12.03 -31.83 -15.29
C GLU A 220 11.49 -31.70 -16.72
N LEU A 221 11.08 -30.47 -17.07
CA LEU A 221 10.53 -30.18 -18.37
C LEU A 221 11.62 -30.36 -19.42
N LYS A 222 11.25 -30.94 -20.55
CA LYS A 222 12.15 -30.98 -21.70
C LYS A 222 12.41 -29.56 -22.21
N PRO A 223 13.61 -29.26 -22.76
CA PRO A 223 13.92 -27.92 -23.29
C PRO A 223 12.88 -27.40 -24.28
N GLU A 224 12.31 -28.27 -25.12
CA GLU A 224 11.31 -27.86 -26.11
C GLU A 224 10.00 -27.38 -25.46
N ILE A 225 9.66 -27.88 -24.27
CA ILE A 225 8.47 -27.46 -23.52
C ILE A 225 8.73 -26.13 -22.82
N LEU A 226 9.95 -25.93 -22.31
CA LEU A 226 10.36 -24.65 -21.73
C LEU A 226 10.35 -23.54 -22.79
N ASP A 227 10.91 -23.80 -23.97
CA ASP A 227 10.91 -22.84 -25.08
C ASP A 227 9.47 -22.50 -25.54
N GLN A 228 8.58 -23.50 -25.54
CA GLN A 228 7.15 -23.29 -25.82
C GLN A 228 6.49 -22.42 -24.75
N GLU A 229 6.77 -22.66 -23.47
CA GLU A 229 6.25 -21.83 -22.38
C GLU A 229 6.72 -20.38 -22.50
N MET A 230 7.99 -20.16 -22.86
CA MET A 230 8.52 -18.80 -23.05
C MET A 230 7.90 -18.10 -24.26
N LEU A 231 7.70 -18.81 -25.37
CA LEU A 231 7.03 -18.25 -26.55
C LEU A 231 5.56 -17.88 -26.23
N ILE A 232 4.87 -18.72 -25.45
CA ILE A 232 3.51 -18.47 -25.00
C ILE A 232 3.47 -17.25 -24.08
N SER A 233 4.39 -17.18 -23.11
CA SER A 233 4.56 -16.05 -22.20
C SER A 233 4.70 -14.75 -22.98
N ASP A 234 5.67 -14.66 -23.89
CA ASP A 234 5.92 -13.46 -24.70
C ASP A 234 4.68 -13.05 -25.50
N THR A 235 4.00 -14.02 -26.10
CA THR A 235 2.79 -13.79 -26.91
C THR A 235 1.66 -13.23 -26.05
N TYR A 236 1.36 -13.85 -24.92
CA TYR A 236 0.26 -13.43 -24.05
C TYR A 236 0.56 -12.15 -23.30
N LEU A 237 1.79 -11.95 -22.82
CA LEU A 237 2.19 -10.70 -22.17
C LEU A 237 2.14 -9.52 -23.13
N HIS A 238 2.58 -9.69 -24.38
CA HIS A 238 2.45 -8.66 -25.40
C HIS A 238 0.97 -8.35 -25.70
N GLN A 239 0.10 -9.37 -25.80
CA GLN A 239 -1.34 -9.15 -25.98
C GLN A 239 -1.98 -8.47 -24.77
N PHE A 240 -1.58 -8.85 -23.55
CA PHE A 240 -2.05 -8.25 -22.30
C PHE A 240 -1.69 -6.77 -22.24
N LYS A 241 -0.42 -6.42 -22.52
CA LYS A 241 0.05 -5.03 -22.57
C LYS A 241 -0.73 -4.18 -23.59
N ASN A 242 -1.02 -4.75 -24.76
CA ASN A 242 -1.74 -4.06 -25.83
C ASN A 242 -3.26 -3.97 -25.61
N ALA A 243 -3.84 -4.91 -24.87
CA ALA A 243 -5.25 -4.87 -24.48
C ALA A 243 -5.50 -3.85 -23.35
N SER A 244 -4.47 -3.56 -22.56
CA SER A 244 -4.48 -2.53 -21.53
C SER A 244 -4.43 -1.12 -22.12
N VAL A 245 -4.89 -0.13 -21.35
CA VAL A 245 -4.75 1.27 -21.72
C VAL A 245 -3.27 1.59 -21.92
N LYS A 246 -2.92 2.19 -23.06
CA LYS A 246 -1.52 2.46 -23.43
C LYS A 246 -0.80 3.23 -22.31
N GLY A 247 0.30 2.67 -21.83
CA GLY A 247 1.13 3.25 -20.77
C GLY A 247 0.67 2.94 -19.34
N VAL A 248 -0.39 2.15 -19.15
CA VAL A 248 -0.85 1.75 -17.80
C VAL A 248 -0.12 0.51 -17.29
N VAL A 249 0.16 -0.46 -18.16
CA VAL A 249 1.00 -1.62 -17.80
C VAL A 249 2.44 -1.30 -18.15
N SER A 250 3.26 -1.12 -17.11
CA SER A 250 4.69 -0.80 -17.24
C SER A 250 5.50 -2.03 -17.70
N ASP A 251 6.71 -1.79 -18.19
CA ASP A 251 7.64 -2.90 -18.50
C ASP A 251 8.04 -3.67 -17.24
N ASN A 252 8.06 -2.99 -16.08
CA ASN A 252 8.33 -3.60 -14.79
C ASN A 252 7.29 -4.70 -14.46
N VAL A 253 6.00 -4.41 -14.68
CA VAL A 253 4.91 -5.41 -14.55
C VAL A 253 5.08 -6.58 -15.52
N ILE A 254 5.40 -6.29 -16.79
CA ILE A 254 5.58 -7.34 -17.79
C ILE A 254 6.75 -8.26 -17.43
N ASN A 255 7.85 -7.69 -16.94
CA ASN A 255 9.00 -8.46 -16.50
C ASN A 255 8.65 -9.32 -15.27
N MET A 256 7.89 -8.78 -14.31
CA MET A 256 7.41 -9.54 -13.16
C MET A 256 6.50 -10.71 -13.59
N LEU A 257 5.53 -10.49 -14.49
CA LEU A 257 4.65 -11.56 -14.98
C LEU A 257 5.43 -12.59 -15.82
N SER A 258 6.44 -12.17 -16.58
CA SER A 258 7.36 -13.07 -17.29
C SER A 258 8.15 -13.94 -16.31
N ALA A 259 8.57 -13.37 -15.17
CA ALA A 259 9.24 -14.13 -14.12
C ALA A 259 8.36 -15.23 -13.52
N PHE A 260 7.04 -15.05 -13.41
CA PHE A 260 6.12 -16.14 -13.04
C PHE A 260 6.16 -17.29 -14.06
N HIS A 261 6.15 -17.00 -15.36
CA HIS A 261 6.29 -18.03 -16.40
C HIS A 261 7.63 -18.75 -16.32
N LYS A 262 8.72 -18.00 -16.41
CA LYS A 262 10.07 -18.58 -16.43
C LYS A 262 10.40 -19.30 -15.14
N GLY A 263 10.22 -18.62 -14.01
CA GLY A 263 10.65 -19.13 -12.73
C GLY A 263 9.85 -20.32 -12.24
N ILE A 264 8.54 -20.39 -12.50
CA ILE A 264 7.74 -21.58 -12.16
C ILE A 264 8.13 -22.77 -13.06
N ALA A 265 8.35 -22.53 -14.36
CA ALA A 265 8.77 -23.58 -15.29
C ALA A 265 10.16 -24.14 -14.94
N GLU A 266 11.11 -23.28 -14.59
CA GLU A 266 12.47 -23.70 -14.22
C GLU A 266 12.54 -24.32 -12.81
N THR A 267 11.80 -23.79 -11.84
CA THR A 267 11.90 -24.20 -10.43
C THR A 267 11.02 -25.40 -10.07
N TYR A 268 9.80 -25.46 -10.63
CA TYR A 268 8.81 -26.51 -10.31
C TYR A 268 8.53 -27.45 -11.47
N HIS A 269 9.09 -27.16 -12.64
CA HIS A 269 8.91 -27.97 -13.85
C HIS A 269 7.44 -28.06 -14.25
N VAL A 270 6.69 -26.95 -14.15
CA VAL A 270 5.29 -26.86 -14.58
C VAL A 270 5.04 -25.64 -15.45
N THR A 271 4.15 -25.78 -16.42
CA THR A 271 3.70 -24.70 -17.31
C THR A 271 2.47 -23.99 -16.74
N HIS A 272 2.09 -22.87 -17.35
CA HIS A 272 0.90 -22.10 -16.96
C HIS A 272 -0.42 -22.92 -16.95
N ASP A 273 -0.50 -23.99 -17.73
CA ASP A 273 -1.65 -24.92 -17.76
C ASP A 273 -1.92 -25.59 -16.40
N SER A 274 -0.89 -25.73 -15.57
CA SER A 274 -0.95 -26.43 -14.27
C SER A 274 -0.79 -25.50 -13.08
N TRP A 275 -0.85 -24.18 -13.30
CA TRP A 275 -0.76 -23.22 -12.21
C TRP A 275 -1.93 -23.36 -11.24
N ASP A 276 -1.60 -23.36 -9.96
CA ASP A 276 -2.55 -23.27 -8.87
C ASP A 276 -2.11 -22.20 -7.87
N ALA A 277 -2.97 -21.94 -6.88
CA ALA A 277 -2.69 -20.91 -5.87
C ALA A 277 -1.45 -21.22 -5.01
N GLY A 278 -1.19 -22.51 -4.72
CA GLY A 278 -0.04 -22.93 -3.91
C GLY A 278 1.27 -22.62 -4.62
N THR A 279 1.37 -23.02 -5.89
CA THR A 279 2.53 -22.79 -6.74
C THR A 279 2.81 -21.29 -6.92
N LEU A 280 1.77 -20.49 -7.21
CA LEU A 280 1.91 -19.03 -7.36
C LEU A 280 2.37 -18.35 -6.07
N ASN A 281 1.72 -18.64 -4.93
CA ASN A 281 2.09 -18.05 -3.64
C ASN A 281 3.50 -18.47 -3.22
N HIS A 282 3.84 -19.75 -3.36
CA HIS A 282 5.17 -20.25 -2.98
C HIS A 282 6.25 -19.65 -3.88
N PHE A 283 6.04 -19.56 -5.19
CA PHE A 283 6.96 -18.87 -6.10
C PHE A 283 7.17 -17.42 -5.69
N ALA A 284 6.08 -16.68 -5.45
CA ALA A 284 6.12 -15.28 -5.04
C ALA A 284 6.95 -15.05 -3.77
N MET A 285 6.82 -15.96 -2.79
CA MET A 285 7.53 -15.85 -1.51
C MET A 285 9.00 -16.27 -1.59
N ALA A 286 9.31 -17.32 -2.35
CA ALA A 286 10.59 -18.00 -2.25
C ALA A 286 11.57 -17.67 -3.39
N HIS A 287 11.07 -17.34 -4.59
CA HIS A 287 11.91 -17.28 -5.79
C HIS A 287 11.67 -16.07 -6.69
N LEU A 288 10.57 -15.33 -6.52
CA LEU A 288 10.23 -14.24 -7.46
C LEU A 288 11.40 -13.26 -7.69
N LEU A 289 12.10 -12.86 -6.62
CA LEU A 289 13.25 -11.94 -6.72
C LEU A 289 14.51 -12.56 -7.35
N ASP A 290 14.56 -13.88 -7.53
CA ASP A 290 15.64 -14.54 -8.29
C ASP A 290 15.43 -14.40 -9.80
N TYR A 291 14.19 -14.13 -10.24
CA TYR A 291 13.80 -14.05 -11.64
C TYR A 291 13.34 -12.65 -12.07
N TRP A 292 13.09 -11.75 -11.12
CA TRP A 292 12.65 -10.38 -11.37
C TRP A 292 13.37 -9.39 -10.44
N GLU A 293 13.91 -8.34 -11.04
CA GLU A 293 14.48 -7.21 -10.30
C GLU A 293 13.47 -6.04 -10.34
N PRO A 294 12.88 -5.65 -9.19
CA PRO A 294 11.96 -4.53 -9.15
C PRO A 294 12.70 -3.22 -9.46
N SER A 295 11.97 -2.24 -10.00
CA SER A 295 12.48 -0.90 -10.26
C SER A 295 11.57 0.16 -9.64
N TRP A 296 12.10 1.35 -9.34
CA TRP A 296 11.33 2.48 -8.81
C TRP A 296 10.27 3.02 -9.78
N ASP A 297 10.19 2.51 -11.00
CA ASP A 297 9.18 2.92 -11.98
C ASP A 297 7.91 2.08 -11.84
N SER A 298 6.81 2.78 -11.56
CA SER A 298 5.47 2.24 -11.53
C SER A 298 5.35 1.10 -10.52
N LEU A 299 5.83 1.33 -9.29
CA LEU A 299 5.74 0.34 -8.20
C LEU A 299 4.32 0.19 -7.69
N ASP A 300 3.59 1.30 -7.57
CA ASP A 300 2.17 1.26 -7.26
C ASP A 300 1.42 0.62 -8.42
N GLY A 301 0.86 -0.55 -8.16
CA GLY A 301 0.07 -1.30 -9.12
C GLY A 301 0.65 -2.66 -9.44
N ILE A 302 1.97 -2.90 -9.34
CA ILE A 302 2.65 -4.17 -9.70
C ILE A 302 2.02 -5.39 -9.03
N GLY A 303 1.55 -5.16 -7.81
CA GLY A 303 0.65 -5.97 -7.05
C GLY A 303 -0.82 -5.69 -7.34
N GLY A 304 -1.24 -5.70 -8.59
CA GLY A 304 -2.64 -5.79 -9.00
C GLY A 304 -2.80 -6.46 -10.36
N GLU A 305 -1.71 -6.63 -11.09
CA GLU A 305 -1.72 -7.23 -12.41
C GLU A 305 -1.58 -8.74 -12.38
N VAL A 306 -1.20 -9.39 -11.28
CA VAL A 306 -1.25 -10.86 -11.22
C VAL A 306 -2.70 -11.31 -11.38
N LYS A 307 -3.62 -10.76 -10.57
CA LYS A 307 -5.05 -11.02 -10.74
C LYS A 307 -5.57 -10.65 -12.13
N SER A 308 -5.18 -9.49 -12.65
CA SER A 308 -5.62 -9.00 -13.96
C SER A 308 -5.13 -9.89 -15.10
N TYR A 309 -3.90 -10.36 -15.00
CA TYR A 309 -3.27 -11.24 -15.98
C TYR A 309 -3.83 -12.66 -15.92
N LEU A 310 -4.03 -13.24 -14.73
CA LEU A 310 -4.70 -14.54 -14.58
C LEU A 310 -6.12 -14.50 -15.18
N THR A 311 -6.83 -13.40 -14.96
CA THR A 311 -8.15 -13.17 -15.58
C THR A 311 -8.05 -13.11 -17.10
N PHE A 312 -7.05 -12.40 -17.63
CA PHE A 312 -6.77 -12.33 -19.06
C PHE A 312 -6.44 -13.72 -19.66
N LEU A 313 -5.56 -14.49 -19.04
CA LEU A 313 -5.22 -15.85 -19.49
C LEU A 313 -6.46 -16.75 -19.51
N SER A 314 -7.31 -16.66 -18.49
CA SER A 314 -8.55 -17.43 -18.44
C SER A 314 -9.53 -17.01 -19.55
N GLN A 315 -9.66 -15.72 -19.84
CA GLN A 315 -10.45 -15.21 -20.98
C GLN A 315 -9.92 -15.71 -22.33
N LYS A 316 -8.61 -15.94 -22.45
CA LYS A 316 -7.98 -16.55 -23.63
C LYS A 316 -8.09 -18.07 -23.66
N GLY A 317 -8.64 -18.70 -22.63
CA GLY A 317 -8.73 -20.15 -22.51
C GLY A 317 -7.42 -20.84 -22.15
N ALA A 318 -6.39 -20.08 -21.79
CA ALA A 318 -5.05 -20.55 -21.42
C ALA A 318 -4.92 -20.92 -19.94
N LEU A 319 -5.91 -20.57 -19.11
CA LEU A 319 -5.92 -20.88 -17.68
C LEU A 319 -7.27 -21.46 -17.27
N LYS A 320 -7.24 -22.59 -16.56
CA LYS A 320 -8.41 -23.25 -15.96
C LYS A 320 -8.45 -22.97 -14.46
N GLY A 321 -9.63 -23.08 -13.85
CA GLY A 321 -9.77 -22.98 -12.39
C GLY A 321 -9.54 -21.58 -11.80
N LEU A 322 -9.71 -20.51 -12.60
CA LEU A 322 -9.47 -19.12 -12.17
C LEU A 322 -10.10 -18.78 -10.81
N GLY A 323 -11.34 -19.23 -10.56
CA GLY A 323 -12.04 -18.94 -9.31
C GLY A 323 -11.30 -19.43 -8.06
N ASP A 324 -10.76 -20.65 -8.11
CA ASP A 324 -10.01 -21.23 -6.98
C ASP A 324 -8.63 -20.61 -6.86
N ILE A 325 -7.97 -20.33 -7.99
CA ILE A 325 -6.68 -19.61 -8.01
C ILE A 325 -6.84 -18.25 -7.34
N LEU A 326 -7.77 -17.41 -7.80
CA LEU A 326 -7.97 -16.06 -7.26
C LEU A 326 -8.35 -16.05 -5.77
N LYS A 327 -9.09 -17.07 -5.33
CA LYS A 327 -9.42 -17.22 -3.91
C LYS A 327 -8.19 -17.56 -3.07
N GLY A 328 -7.31 -18.43 -3.58
CA GLY A 328 -6.08 -18.83 -2.90
C GLY A 328 -4.94 -17.81 -2.99
N THR A 329 -4.98 -16.90 -3.96
CA THR A 329 -3.95 -15.86 -4.17
C THR A 329 -4.44 -14.46 -3.77
N ALA A 330 -5.47 -14.33 -2.93
CA ALA A 330 -6.14 -13.04 -2.66
C ALA A 330 -5.22 -11.91 -2.16
N ASN A 331 -4.09 -12.23 -1.53
CA ASN A 331 -3.12 -11.26 -1.02
C ASN A 331 -1.79 -11.26 -1.80
N ILE A 332 -1.67 -12.06 -2.88
CA ILE A 332 -0.41 -12.19 -3.62
C ILE A 332 0.06 -10.84 -4.13
N ASP A 333 -0.88 -10.04 -4.60
CA ASP A 333 -0.52 -8.83 -5.29
C ASP A 333 0.05 -7.78 -4.30
N ARG A 334 -0.66 -7.48 -3.20
CA ARG A 334 -0.14 -6.62 -2.11
C ARG A 334 1.17 -7.13 -1.49
N TYR A 335 1.36 -8.45 -1.45
CA TYR A 335 2.62 -9.02 -0.96
C TYR A 335 3.79 -8.67 -1.89
N ILE A 336 3.60 -8.77 -3.20
CA ILE A 336 4.60 -8.41 -4.21
C ILE A 336 4.97 -6.93 -4.09
N ASP A 337 3.97 -6.05 -3.98
CA ASP A 337 4.15 -4.60 -3.77
C ASP A 337 5.09 -4.33 -2.58
N ILE A 338 4.80 -4.94 -1.43
CA ILE A 338 5.59 -4.77 -0.20
C ILE A 338 7.00 -5.35 -0.41
N VAL A 339 7.14 -6.56 -0.95
CA VAL A 339 8.46 -7.17 -1.18
C VAL A 339 9.32 -6.32 -2.11
N ALA A 340 8.75 -5.83 -3.21
CA ALA A 340 9.42 -4.99 -4.18
C ALA A 340 9.90 -3.68 -3.55
N LEU A 341 9.02 -2.98 -2.82
CA LEU A 341 9.35 -1.73 -2.15
C LEU A 341 10.44 -1.94 -1.09
N ASN A 342 10.34 -2.97 -0.26
CA ASN A 342 11.35 -3.26 0.77
C ASN A 342 12.70 -3.65 0.13
N HIS A 343 12.69 -4.40 -0.97
CA HIS A 343 13.90 -4.71 -1.72
C HIS A 343 14.60 -3.43 -2.19
N LEU A 344 13.87 -2.54 -2.86
CA LEU A 344 14.40 -1.28 -3.38
C LEU A 344 14.86 -0.31 -2.29
N LEU A 345 14.09 -0.20 -1.20
CA LEU A 345 14.48 0.61 -0.04
C LEU A 345 15.80 0.13 0.55
N SER A 346 16.00 -1.19 0.68
CA SER A 346 17.23 -1.74 1.25
C SER A 346 18.50 -1.42 0.46
N GLN A 347 18.35 -1.07 -0.82
CA GLN A 347 19.46 -0.64 -1.69
C GLN A 347 19.79 0.84 -1.54
N LEU A 348 18.95 1.64 -0.88
CA LEU A 348 19.22 3.05 -0.64
C LEU A 348 20.20 3.22 0.51
N ASP A 349 21.32 3.88 0.22
CA ASP A 349 22.28 4.31 1.24
C ASP A 349 21.80 5.55 2.01
N LEU A 350 22.47 5.81 3.14
CA LEU A 350 22.15 6.92 4.02
C LEU A 350 22.30 8.29 3.36
N GLU A 351 23.29 8.46 2.48
CA GLU A 351 23.54 9.73 1.81
C GLU A 351 22.41 10.07 0.85
N LYS A 352 21.93 9.07 0.10
CA LYS A 352 20.78 9.21 -0.78
C LYS A 352 19.53 9.53 0.01
N ILE A 353 19.24 8.81 1.09
CA ILE A 353 18.06 9.08 1.92
C ILE A 353 18.09 10.50 2.49
N SER A 354 19.24 10.96 2.99
CA SER A 354 19.38 12.32 3.53
C SER A 354 19.14 13.43 2.51
N LYS A 355 19.28 13.16 1.21
CA LYS A 355 18.97 14.12 0.14
C LYS A 355 17.49 14.12 -0.24
N LEU A 356 16.77 13.08 0.13
CA LEU A 356 15.36 12.86 -0.20
C LEU A 356 14.39 13.22 0.93
N ALA A 357 14.85 13.10 2.18
CA ALA A 357 14.13 13.47 3.40
C ALA A 357 14.35 14.94 3.74
#